data_AF-R4LX36-F1
#
_entry.id   AF-R4LX36-F1
#
_cell.length_a   1.000
_cell.length_b   1.000
_cell.length_c   1.000
_cell.angle_alpha   90.00
_cell.angle_beta   90.00
_cell.angle_gamma   90.00
#
_symmetry.space_group_name_H-M   'P 1'
#
loop_
_entity.id
_entity.type
_entity.pdbx_description
1 polymer ?
#
loop_
_entity_poly.entity_id
_entity_poly.type
_entity_poly.pdbx_seq_one_letter_code
_entity_poly.pdbx_strand_id
1 'polypeptide(L)'
;MLAAAMTVLVLAPAGVLFARVWSDVSAERDRTKREQQGVQYLAALAPLVSSLTEAQSSALAGVTDPPASLTAAINGVAAVDQRLGTVLGTRDRWTGLRQKIELLPKQTGDALTVFQAHVEVTDLTLALYQTVQDNSDLFKDPDNDLSHLQEALTHDLPGTVVQVSRMGDLSQLVAKASAQQQAQLAPQFGASVLEVNNFVEALTDNLQAAVDDTASLTLSGNLVSGLDSFRRGVESLTRGANAGGTPQAATMATAQSQLQVSLSNLSGITTREMTGLLDKRLDTLTFRSAEAITAAAVAVVLVLAALLLRVPTRRRPGATEARRPAEAPRDMTAEQASAEAAPNRRERSSALR
;
A
#
# COMPACT_ATOMS: atom_id res chain seq x y z
N MET A 1 -36.18 2.86 -39.00
CA MET A 1 -36.66 3.32 -37.68
C MET A 1 -36.46 2.24 -36.61
N LEU A 2 -37.16 1.10 -36.70
CA LEU A 2 -37.11 0.01 -35.69
C LEU A 2 -35.70 -0.58 -35.43
N ALA A 3 -34.91 -0.79 -36.48
CA ALA A 3 -33.54 -1.31 -36.36
C ALA A 3 -32.57 -0.31 -35.70
N ALA A 4 -32.74 0.99 -35.95
CA ALA A 4 -31.93 2.05 -35.33
C ALA A 4 -32.30 2.20 -33.84
N ALA A 5 -33.60 2.09 -33.51
CA ALA A 5 -34.06 2.11 -32.13
C ALA A 5 -33.53 0.92 -31.31
N MET A 6 -33.49 -0.30 -31.88
CA MET A 6 -32.87 -1.45 -31.20
C MET A 6 -31.36 -1.32 -31.03
N THR A 7 -30.64 -0.78 -32.02
CA THR A 7 -29.20 -0.52 -31.88
C THR A 7 -28.93 0.47 -30.75
N VAL A 8 -29.69 1.57 -30.67
CA VAL A 8 -29.58 2.55 -29.57
C VAL A 8 -29.93 1.91 -28.21
N LEU A 9 -30.96 1.06 -28.16
CA LEU A 9 -31.40 0.38 -26.93
C LEU A 9 -30.32 -0.54 -26.34
N VAL A 10 -29.47 -1.15 -27.17
CA VAL A 10 -28.36 -2.02 -26.72
C VAL A 10 -27.08 -1.22 -26.43
N LEU A 11 -26.80 -0.18 -27.23
CA LEU A 11 -25.60 0.65 -27.03
C LEU A 11 -25.68 1.52 -25.78
N ALA A 12 -26.85 2.00 -25.39
CA ALA A 12 -26.97 2.87 -24.23
C ALA A 12 -26.56 2.17 -22.91
N PRO A 13 -27.06 0.97 -22.55
CA PRO A 13 -26.58 0.24 -21.38
C PRO A 13 -25.08 -0.09 -21.43
N ALA A 14 -24.55 -0.47 -22.60
CA ALA A 14 -23.14 -0.76 -22.77
C ALA A 14 -22.26 0.48 -22.54
N GLY A 15 -22.67 1.64 -23.06
CA GLY A 15 -22.00 2.91 -22.83
C GLY A 15 -22.00 3.32 -21.35
N VAL A 16 -23.12 3.11 -20.65
CA VAL A 16 -23.21 3.38 -19.20
C VAL A 16 -22.31 2.44 -18.40
N LEU A 17 -22.29 1.14 -18.71
CA LEU A 17 -21.41 0.19 -18.05
C LEU A 17 -19.93 0.53 -18.28
N PHE A 18 -19.57 0.89 -19.51
CA PHE A 18 -18.21 1.33 -19.84
C PHE A 18 -17.81 2.59 -19.05
N ALA A 19 -18.69 3.60 -19.00
CA ALA A 19 -18.43 4.83 -18.25
C ALA A 19 -18.24 4.57 -16.74
N ARG A 20 -19.01 3.63 -16.16
CA ARG A 20 -18.84 3.21 -14.76
C ARG A 20 -17.50 2.52 -14.54
N VAL A 21 -17.19 1.48 -15.32
CA VAL A 21 -15.90 0.77 -15.19
C VAL A 21 -14.72 1.71 -15.38
N TRP A 22 -14.80 2.63 -16.34
CA TRP A 22 -13.76 3.63 -16.56
C TRP A 22 -13.57 4.57 -15.35
N SER A 23 -14.68 5.04 -14.77
CA SER A 23 -14.67 5.88 -13.57
C SER A 23 -14.06 5.12 -12.38
N ASP A 24 -14.45 3.86 -12.17
CA ASP A 24 -13.96 3.04 -11.06
C ASP A 24 -12.46 2.76 -11.19
N VAL A 25 -12.00 2.38 -12.38
CA VAL A 25 -10.56 2.14 -12.64
C VAL A 25 -9.74 3.42 -12.49
N SER A 26 -10.27 4.56 -12.94
CA SER A 26 -9.59 5.85 -12.79
C SER A 26 -9.48 6.28 -11.32
N ALA A 27 -10.57 6.12 -10.56
CA ALA A 27 -10.60 6.42 -9.13
C ALA A 27 -9.64 5.52 -8.34
N GLU A 28 -9.62 4.22 -8.64
CA GLU A 28 -8.71 3.27 -8.01
C GLU A 28 -7.26 3.61 -8.31
N ARG A 29 -6.92 3.92 -9.57
CA ARG A 29 -5.57 4.33 -9.95
C ARG A 29 -5.12 5.59 -9.20
N ASP A 30 -6.00 6.57 -9.07
CA ASP A 30 -5.68 7.82 -8.39
C ASP A 30 -5.57 7.62 -6.87
N ARG A 31 -6.32 6.67 -6.28
CA ARG A 31 -6.11 6.20 -4.90
C ARG A 31 -4.76 5.52 -4.74
N THR A 32 -4.42 4.53 -5.58
CA THR A 32 -3.13 3.82 -5.47
C THR A 32 -1.94 4.76 -5.61
N LYS A 33 -2.05 5.83 -6.43
CA LYS A 33 -1.03 6.88 -6.48
C LYS A 33 -0.92 7.67 -5.18
N ARG A 34 -2.03 7.97 -4.50
CA ARG A 34 -2.00 8.62 -3.18
C ARG A 34 -1.38 7.71 -2.13
N GLU A 35 -1.68 6.42 -2.15
CA GLU A 35 -1.07 5.43 -1.27
C GLU A 35 0.46 5.41 -1.47
N GLN A 36 0.95 5.39 -2.72
CA GLN A 36 2.39 5.47 -3.02
C GLN A 36 3.03 6.77 -2.49
N GLN A 37 2.34 7.89 -2.60
CA GLN A 37 2.80 9.17 -2.04
C GLN A 37 2.87 9.11 -0.51
N GLY A 38 1.88 8.48 0.12
CA GLY A 38 1.88 8.22 1.56
C GLY A 38 3.10 7.38 1.97
N VAL A 39 3.33 6.24 1.32
CA VAL A 39 4.48 5.37 1.59
C VAL A 39 5.80 6.12 1.40
N GLN A 40 5.93 6.93 0.34
CA GLN A 40 7.10 7.77 0.12
C GLN A 40 7.33 8.77 1.28
N TYR A 41 6.26 9.33 1.84
CA TYR A 41 6.35 10.25 2.97
C TYR A 41 6.73 9.50 4.26
N LEU A 42 6.10 8.36 4.54
CA LEU A 42 6.41 7.52 5.72
C LEU A 42 7.85 7.02 5.70
N ALA A 43 8.36 6.64 4.53
CA ALA A 43 9.75 6.23 4.35
C ALA A 43 10.76 7.34 4.75
N ALA A 44 10.40 8.61 4.53
CA ALA A 44 11.22 9.74 4.96
C ALA A 44 11.09 10.06 6.46
N LEU A 45 9.95 9.73 7.07
CA LEU A 45 9.75 9.88 8.51
C LEU A 45 10.48 8.82 9.35
N ALA A 46 10.73 7.62 8.81
CA ALA A 46 11.34 6.54 9.58
C ALA A 46 12.74 6.89 10.14
N PRO A 47 13.67 7.47 9.35
CA PRO A 47 14.94 7.96 9.89
C PRO A 47 14.78 9.09 10.93
N LEU A 48 13.71 9.89 10.85
CA LEU A 48 13.45 10.95 11.81
C LEU A 48 13.10 10.39 13.18
N VAL A 49 12.24 9.37 13.25
CA VAL A 49 11.87 8.70 14.52
C VAL A 49 13.12 8.10 15.18
N SER A 50 13.94 7.38 14.43
CA SER A 50 15.20 6.81 14.95
C SER A 50 16.17 7.89 15.44
N SER A 51 16.29 9.01 14.72
CA SER A 51 17.20 10.09 15.11
C SER A 51 16.69 10.90 16.31
N LEU A 52 15.37 11.04 16.46
CA LEU A 52 14.74 11.71 17.61
C LEU A 52 14.90 10.88 18.89
N THR A 53 14.74 9.57 18.78
CA THR A 53 14.97 8.64 19.91
C THR A 53 16.45 8.62 20.32
N GLU A 54 17.38 8.59 19.35
CA GLU A 54 18.81 8.75 19.63
C GLU A 54 19.14 10.11 20.30
N ALA A 55 18.53 11.20 19.82
CA ALA A 55 18.70 12.51 20.42
C ALA A 55 18.17 12.57 21.86
N GLN A 56 17.05 11.90 22.15
CA GLN A 56 16.50 11.77 23.51
C GLN A 56 17.50 11.07 24.43
N SER A 57 17.95 9.87 24.06
CA SER A 57 18.93 9.12 24.87
C SER A 57 20.24 9.90 25.08
N SER A 58 20.71 10.62 24.05
CA SER A 58 21.92 11.45 24.12
C SER A 58 21.76 12.64 25.07
N ALA A 59 20.62 13.34 25.00
CA ALA A 59 20.31 14.45 25.88
C ALA A 59 20.24 14.01 27.35
N LEU A 60 19.64 12.84 27.62
CA LEU A 60 19.61 12.25 28.98
C LEU A 60 20.97 11.76 29.47
N ALA A 61 21.90 11.48 28.55
CA ALA A 61 23.30 11.20 28.86
C ALA A 61 24.14 12.49 29.07
N GLY A 62 23.53 13.68 28.89
CA GLY A 62 24.20 14.98 29.05
C GLY A 62 24.90 15.49 27.80
N VAL A 63 24.66 14.90 26.63
CA VAL A 63 25.18 15.39 25.35
C VAL A 63 24.27 16.53 24.87
N THR A 64 24.83 17.72 24.69
CA THR A 64 24.08 18.92 24.31
C THR A 64 23.83 19.04 22.81
N ASP A 65 24.76 18.51 22.01
CA ASP A 65 24.67 18.59 20.55
C ASP A 65 23.82 17.43 20.01
N PRO A 66 22.78 17.72 19.20
CA PRO A 66 21.99 16.66 18.58
C PRO A 66 22.83 15.86 17.59
N PRO A 67 22.54 14.57 17.39
CA PRO A 67 23.28 13.74 16.46
C PRO A 67 23.13 14.24 15.03
N ALA A 68 24.20 14.12 14.22
CA ALA A 68 24.18 14.57 12.82
C ALA A 68 23.09 13.88 11.98
N SER A 69 22.72 12.65 12.37
CA SER A 69 21.58 11.88 11.81
C SER A 69 20.27 12.66 11.87
N LEU A 70 20.01 13.41 12.96
CA LEU A 70 18.78 14.18 13.13
C LEU A 70 18.66 15.30 12.10
N THR A 71 19.75 16.03 11.83
CA THR A 71 19.74 17.09 10.82
C THR A 71 19.50 16.51 9.42
N ALA A 72 20.14 15.38 9.09
CA ALA A 72 19.91 14.70 7.82
C ALA A 72 18.45 14.22 7.67
N ALA A 73 17.87 13.65 8.73
CA ALA A 73 16.49 13.19 8.73
C ALA A 73 15.48 14.34 8.58
N ILE A 74 15.68 15.47 9.27
CA ILE A 74 14.84 16.68 9.12
C ILE A 74 14.86 17.17 7.68
N ASN A 75 16.05 17.23 7.06
CA ASN A 75 16.18 17.63 5.66
C ASN A 75 15.50 16.65 4.70
N GLY A 76 15.58 15.35 4.98
CA GLY A 76 14.89 14.30 4.23
C GLY A 76 13.37 14.49 4.24
N VAL A 77 12.78 14.69 5.43
CA VAL A 77 11.34 14.95 5.55
C VAL A 77 10.95 16.27 4.89
N ALA A 78 11.75 17.33 5.06
CA ALA A 78 11.49 18.63 4.42
C ALA A 78 11.46 18.52 2.89
N ALA A 79 12.36 17.74 2.28
CA ALA A 79 12.41 17.53 0.84
C ALA A 79 11.18 16.77 0.31
N VAL A 80 10.64 15.82 1.09
CA VAL A 80 9.40 15.13 0.71
C VAL A 80 8.17 16.00 0.95
N ASP A 81 8.09 16.70 2.08
CA ASP A 81 6.99 17.61 2.40
C ASP A 81 6.90 18.79 1.42
N GLN A 82 8.03 19.25 0.87
CA GLN A 82 8.01 20.23 -0.21
C GLN A 82 7.23 19.74 -1.44
N ARG A 83 7.35 18.45 -1.77
CA ARG A 83 6.74 17.83 -2.96
C ARG A 83 5.32 17.33 -2.70
N LEU A 84 5.10 16.71 -1.53
CA LEU A 84 3.88 15.97 -1.23
C LEU A 84 3.02 16.63 -0.15
N GLY A 85 3.57 17.55 0.64
CA GLY A 85 2.93 18.00 1.87
C GLY A 85 1.63 18.79 1.67
N THR A 86 1.49 19.47 0.53
CA THR A 86 0.21 20.10 0.16
C THR A 86 -0.82 19.07 -0.31
N VAL A 87 -0.38 18.05 -1.07
CA VAL A 87 -1.25 17.00 -1.58
C VAL A 87 -1.78 16.11 -0.45
N LEU A 88 -0.93 15.83 0.54
CA LEU A 88 -1.24 15.00 1.71
C LEU A 88 -1.70 15.80 2.93
N GLY A 89 -1.82 17.13 2.84
CA GLY A 89 -2.25 17.97 3.96
C GLY A 89 -1.35 17.93 5.20
N THR A 90 -0.05 17.65 5.05
CA THR A 90 0.91 17.49 6.16
C THR A 90 1.69 18.75 6.49
N ARG A 91 1.72 19.74 5.58
CA ARG A 91 2.60 20.92 5.64
C ARG A 91 2.58 21.64 6.99
N ASP A 92 1.39 21.89 7.53
CA ASP A 92 1.23 22.63 8.79
C ASP A 92 1.75 21.81 9.99
N ARG A 93 1.41 20.51 10.03
CA ARG A 93 1.89 19.60 11.08
C ARG A 93 3.40 19.42 11.03
N TRP A 94 3.97 19.26 9.85
CA TRP A 94 5.42 19.18 9.67
C TRP A 94 6.11 20.47 10.14
N THR A 95 5.58 21.63 9.76
CA THR A 95 6.15 22.92 10.17
C THR A 95 6.15 23.10 11.69
N GLY A 96 5.04 22.76 12.35
CA GLY A 96 4.93 22.81 13.81
C GLY A 96 5.86 21.79 14.51
N LEU A 97 5.93 20.56 13.99
CA LEU A 97 6.84 19.53 14.50
C LEU A 97 8.30 19.99 14.39
N ARG A 98 8.71 20.50 13.22
CA ARG A 98 10.07 21.00 12.99
C ARG A 98 10.44 22.10 13.99
N GLN A 99 9.55 23.06 14.23
CA GLN A 99 9.80 24.12 15.21
C GLN A 99 10.02 23.55 16.62
N LYS A 100 9.24 22.53 17.02
CA LYS A 100 9.43 21.84 18.31
C LYS A 100 10.76 21.09 18.38
N ILE A 101 11.18 20.43 17.30
CA ILE A 101 12.49 19.76 17.22
C ILE A 101 13.63 20.76 17.40
N GLU A 102 13.56 21.92 16.75
CA GLU A 102 14.57 22.99 16.84
C GLU A 102 14.68 23.61 18.25
N LEU A 103 13.67 23.40 19.10
CA LEU A 103 13.66 23.83 20.51
C LEU A 103 14.22 22.79 21.48
N LEU A 104 14.38 21.52 21.07
CA LEU A 104 14.87 20.44 21.95
C LEU A 104 16.25 20.74 22.57
N PRO A 105 17.27 21.20 21.81
CA PRO A 105 18.59 21.48 22.41
C PRO A 105 18.58 22.63 23.43
N LYS A 106 17.51 23.44 23.46
CA LYS A 106 17.34 24.54 24.42
C LYS A 106 16.63 24.10 25.69
N GLN A 107 16.15 22.85 25.76
CA GLN A 107 15.49 22.32 26.94
C GLN A 107 16.53 22.08 28.03
N THR A 108 16.36 22.79 29.15
CA THR A 108 17.23 22.69 30.33
C THR A 108 16.37 22.34 31.54
N GLY A 109 16.90 21.57 32.47
CA GLY A 109 16.18 21.22 33.70
C GLY A 109 16.63 19.89 34.26
N ASP A 110 15.77 19.27 35.07
CA ASP A 110 15.97 17.89 35.48
C ASP A 110 15.78 16.91 34.31
N ALA A 111 16.30 15.70 34.47
CA ALA A 111 16.26 14.68 33.43
C ALA A 111 14.83 14.27 33.03
N LEU A 112 13.86 14.39 33.96
CA LEU A 112 12.46 14.08 33.68
C LEU A 112 11.83 15.15 32.76
N THR A 113 12.16 16.42 32.98
CA THR A 113 11.72 17.54 32.14
C THR A 113 12.26 17.41 30.73
N VAL A 114 13.55 17.07 30.59
CA VAL A 114 14.17 16.81 29.27
C VAL A 114 13.50 15.60 28.60
N PHE A 115 13.30 14.50 29.33
CA PHE A 115 12.61 13.32 28.81
C PHE A 115 11.21 13.67 28.28
N GLN A 116 10.40 14.41 29.04
CA GLN A 116 9.04 14.77 28.64
C GLN A 116 9.00 15.66 27.39
N ALA A 117 9.96 16.57 27.23
CA ALA A 117 10.03 17.40 26.01
C ALA A 117 10.30 16.57 24.76
N HIS A 118 11.15 15.53 24.85
CA HIS A 118 11.39 14.61 23.74
C HIS A 118 10.21 13.65 23.50
N VAL A 119 9.51 13.23 24.56
CA VAL A 119 8.25 12.47 24.46
C VAL A 119 7.22 13.25 23.64
N GLU A 120 7.01 14.54 23.94
CA GLU A 120 6.09 15.40 23.18
C GLU A 120 6.43 15.42 21.68
N VAL A 121 7.71 15.60 21.34
CA VAL A 121 8.15 15.65 19.94
C VAL A 121 7.99 14.32 19.22
N THR A 122 8.28 13.20 19.90
CA THR A 122 8.08 11.87 19.33
C THR A 122 6.59 11.54 19.15
N ASP A 123 5.72 11.93 20.09
CA ASP A 123 4.26 11.79 19.94
C ASP A 123 3.72 12.64 18.78
N LEU A 124 4.19 13.88 18.61
CA LEU A 124 3.85 14.71 17.46
C LEU A 124 4.31 14.10 16.14
N THR A 125 5.42 13.36 16.14
CA THR A 125 5.90 12.61 14.98
C THR A 125 4.98 11.45 14.66
N LEU A 126 4.54 10.66 15.66
CA LEU A 126 3.54 9.60 15.47
C LEU A 126 2.19 10.15 15.00
N ALA A 127 1.77 11.32 15.50
CA ALA A 127 0.57 12.00 15.01
C ALA A 127 0.71 12.46 13.54
N LEU A 128 1.92 12.73 13.06
CA LEU A 128 2.19 13.01 11.65
C LEU A 128 2.10 11.73 10.80
N TYR A 129 2.58 10.59 11.30
CA TYR A 129 2.35 9.27 10.67
C TYR A 129 0.86 9.02 10.44
N GLN A 130 0.03 9.22 11.48
CA GLN A 130 -1.43 9.07 11.37
C GLN A 130 -2.02 9.99 10.31
N THR A 131 -1.55 11.25 10.24
CA THR A 131 -2.05 12.21 9.25
C THR A 131 -1.72 11.78 7.83
N VAL A 132 -0.50 11.26 7.62
CA VAL A 132 -0.11 10.70 6.33
C VAL A 132 -1.00 9.52 6.02
N GLN A 133 -1.20 8.59 6.95
CA GLN A 133 -2.06 7.41 6.78
C GLN A 133 -3.48 7.81 6.34
N ASP A 134 -4.12 8.71 7.09
CA ASP A 134 -5.49 9.15 6.84
C ASP A 134 -5.64 9.83 5.47
N ASN A 135 -4.72 10.73 5.11
CA ASN A 135 -4.81 11.55 3.89
C ASN A 135 -4.29 10.83 2.63
N SER A 136 -3.61 9.71 2.78
CA SER A 136 -3.13 8.87 1.66
C SER A 136 -3.93 7.59 1.45
N ASP A 137 -5.03 7.41 2.19
CA ASP A 137 -5.90 6.22 2.13
C ASP A 137 -5.20 4.90 2.59
N LEU A 138 -4.06 4.97 3.31
CA LEU A 138 -3.25 3.81 3.76
C LEU A 138 -3.86 3.03 4.97
N PHE A 139 -5.14 2.71 4.91
CA PHE A 139 -5.81 1.90 5.95
C PHE A 139 -7.04 1.14 5.43
N LYS A 140 -7.25 1.13 4.11
CA LYS A 140 -8.49 0.64 3.46
C LYS A 140 -8.22 -0.28 2.28
N ASP A 141 -7.14 -1.03 2.34
CA ASP A 141 -6.82 -1.95 1.27
C ASP A 141 -7.75 -3.17 1.27
N PRO A 142 -8.33 -3.57 0.12
CA PRO A 142 -9.08 -4.81 0.00
C PRO A 142 -8.20 -6.06 0.00
N ASP A 143 -6.90 -5.93 -0.34
CA ASP A 143 -5.94 -7.03 -0.30
C ASP A 143 -5.37 -7.14 1.12
N ASN A 144 -5.65 -8.27 1.77
CA ASN A 144 -5.31 -8.48 3.19
C ASN A 144 -3.81 -8.28 3.46
N ASP A 145 -2.92 -8.81 2.62
CA ASP A 145 -1.48 -8.71 2.82
C ASP A 145 -1.01 -7.25 2.85
N LEU A 146 -1.50 -6.43 1.92
CA LEU A 146 -1.23 -5.00 1.87
C LEU A 146 -1.85 -4.24 3.05
N SER A 147 -3.04 -4.63 3.52
CA SER A 147 -3.67 -4.01 4.70
C SER A 147 -2.84 -4.21 5.98
N HIS A 148 -2.25 -5.39 6.15
CA HIS A 148 -1.39 -5.69 7.30
C HIS A 148 -0.04 -4.99 7.20
N LEU A 149 0.54 -4.87 6.00
CA LEU A 149 1.74 -4.07 5.78
C LEU A 149 1.50 -2.57 6.00
N GLN A 150 0.30 -2.07 5.66
CA GLN A 150 -0.12 -0.70 5.93
C GLN A 150 -0.08 -0.43 7.44
N GLU A 151 -0.77 -1.24 8.24
CA GLU A 151 -0.82 -1.09 9.70
C GLU A 151 0.57 -1.18 10.33
N ALA A 152 1.37 -2.17 9.89
CA ALA A 152 2.73 -2.34 10.37
C ALA A 152 3.61 -1.10 10.06
N LEU A 153 3.48 -0.52 8.86
CA LEU A 153 4.29 0.64 8.44
C LEU A 153 3.84 1.96 9.07
N THR A 154 2.54 2.17 9.21
CA THR A 154 1.94 3.44 9.63
C THR A 154 1.90 3.57 11.16
N HIS A 155 1.72 2.45 11.87
CA HIS A 155 1.45 2.44 13.30
C HIS A 155 2.48 1.62 14.08
N ASP A 156 2.59 0.32 13.77
CA ASP A 156 3.29 -0.60 14.68
C ASP A 156 4.80 -0.40 14.70
N LEU A 157 5.44 -0.25 13.53
CA LEU A 157 6.88 -0.01 13.43
C LEU A 157 7.32 1.30 14.10
N PRO A 158 6.76 2.48 13.74
CA PRO A 158 7.19 3.73 14.35
C PRO A 158 6.83 3.76 15.85
N GLY A 159 5.68 3.20 16.24
CA GLY A 159 5.30 3.04 17.65
C GLY A 159 6.28 2.18 18.42
N THR A 160 6.66 1.01 17.88
CA THR A 160 7.63 0.11 18.52
C THR A 160 8.98 0.81 18.72
N VAL A 161 9.51 1.53 17.73
CA VAL A 161 10.78 2.27 17.86
C VAL A 161 10.70 3.28 19.02
N VAL A 162 9.63 4.06 19.07
CA VAL A 162 9.42 5.07 20.13
C VAL A 162 9.30 4.41 21.50
N GLN A 163 8.46 3.39 21.65
CA GLN A 163 8.23 2.76 22.96
C GLN A 163 9.45 2.00 23.48
N VAL A 164 10.19 1.30 22.59
CA VAL A 164 11.45 0.64 22.97
C VAL A 164 12.47 1.66 23.46
N SER A 165 12.58 2.81 22.80
CA SER A 165 13.49 3.87 23.25
C SER A 165 13.07 4.46 24.58
N ARG A 166 11.78 4.79 24.75
CA ARG A 166 11.24 5.34 26.01
C ARG A 166 11.49 4.40 27.17
N MET A 167 11.28 3.10 26.96
CA MET A 167 11.54 2.08 27.97
C MET A 167 13.04 2.02 28.33
N GLY A 168 13.92 2.07 27.33
CA GLY A 168 15.36 2.14 27.53
C GLY A 168 15.79 3.35 28.36
N ASP A 169 15.28 4.54 28.01
CA ASP A 169 15.58 5.79 28.71
C ASP A 169 15.02 5.81 30.14
N LEU A 170 13.78 5.34 30.34
CA LEU A 170 13.19 5.19 31.67
C LEU A 170 14.00 4.21 32.54
N SER A 171 14.54 3.13 31.96
CA SER A 171 15.39 2.20 32.70
C SER A 171 16.65 2.88 33.25
N GLN A 172 17.26 3.77 32.46
CA GLN A 172 18.45 4.55 32.85
C GLN A 172 18.10 5.57 33.93
N LEU A 173 16.94 6.24 33.81
CA LEU A 173 16.45 7.18 34.81
C LEU A 173 16.17 6.47 36.14
N VAL A 174 15.50 5.31 36.13
CA VAL A 174 15.24 4.49 37.33
C VAL A 174 16.55 4.04 37.98
N ALA A 175 17.52 3.60 37.19
CA ALA A 175 18.81 3.12 37.69
C ALA A 175 19.65 4.22 38.38
N LYS A 176 19.50 5.48 37.95
CA LYS A 176 20.22 6.64 38.51
C LYS A 176 19.44 7.40 39.57
N ALA A 177 18.16 7.11 39.75
CA ALA A 177 17.26 7.83 40.63
C ALA A 177 17.50 7.54 42.11
N SER A 178 17.26 8.55 42.97
CA SER A 178 17.15 8.35 44.42
C SER A 178 15.91 7.51 44.77
N ALA A 179 15.84 6.96 45.99
CA ALA A 179 14.71 6.13 46.42
C ALA A 179 13.34 6.84 46.27
N GLN A 180 13.27 8.14 46.53
CA GLN A 180 12.05 8.94 46.38
C GLN A 180 11.66 9.12 44.90
N GLN A 181 12.64 9.32 44.01
CA GLN A 181 12.41 9.43 42.57
C GLN A 181 12.07 8.07 41.94
N GLN A 182 12.67 6.99 42.42
CA GLN A 182 12.37 5.62 41.99
C GLN A 182 10.90 5.28 42.21
N ALA A 183 10.31 5.69 43.35
CA ALA A 183 8.89 5.49 43.62
C ALA A 183 7.97 6.18 42.59
N GLN A 184 8.43 7.25 41.94
CA GLN A 184 7.68 7.97 40.89
C GLN A 184 7.93 7.41 39.48
N LEU A 185 9.15 6.92 39.21
CA LEU A 185 9.56 6.44 37.90
C LEU A 185 9.23 4.95 37.67
N ALA A 186 9.23 4.13 38.72
CA ALA A 186 9.00 2.69 38.58
C ALA A 186 7.61 2.34 37.97
N PRO A 187 6.50 3.03 38.34
CA PRO A 187 5.21 2.80 37.66
C PRO A 187 5.24 3.19 36.17
N GLN A 188 5.94 4.28 35.81
CA GLN A 188 6.07 4.71 34.42
C GLN A 188 6.90 3.72 33.60
N PHE A 189 7.99 3.21 34.18
CA PHE A 189 8.77 2.14 33.57
C PHE A 189 7.94 0.87 33.36
N GLY A 190 7.18 0.45 34.37
CA GLY A 190 6.27 -0.71 34.27
C GLY A 190 5.21 -0.54 33.18
N ALA A 191 4.61 0.65 33.05
CA ALA A 191 3.69 0.96 31.96
C ALA A 191 4.39 0.90 30.60
N SER A 192 5.61 1.43 30.49
CA SER A 192 6.40 1.38 29.25
C SER A 192 6.73 -0.06 28.82
N VAL A 193 6.93 -0.99 29.75
CA VAL A 193 7.10 -2.42 29.44
C VAL A 193 5.84 -3.01 28.81
N LEU A 194 4.65 -2.66 29.33
CA LEU A 194 3.38 -3.12 28.77
C LEU A 194 3.14 -2.56 27.37
N GLU A 195 3.40 -1.26 27.18
CA GLU A 195 3.28 -0.61 25.87
C GLU A 195 4.21 -1.26 24.83
N VAL A 196 5.48 -1.52 25.18
CA VAL A 196 6.40 -2.23 24.28
C VAL A 196 5.85 -3.61 23.90
N ASN A 197 5.31 -4.37 24.85
CA ASN A 197 4.75 -5.68 24.55
C ASN A 197 3.55 -5.59 23.60
N ASN A 198 2.64 -4.63 23.81
CA ASN A 198 1.47 -4.43 22.94
C ASN A 198 1.89 -4.10 21.50
N PHE A 199 2.83 -3.16 21.31
CA PHE A 199 3.32 -2.78 19.99
C PHE A 199 4.10 -3.92 19.30
N VAL A 200 4.89 -4.68 20.07
CA VAL A 200 5.61 -5.85 19.55
C VAL A 200 4.65 -6.95 19.09
N GLU A 201 3.61 -7.23 19.87
CA GLU A 201 2.57 -8.22 19.55
C GLU A 201 1.84 -7.81 18.27
N ALA A 202 1.31 -6.58 18.22
CA ALA A 202 0.64 -6.04 17.04
C ALA A 202 1.53 -6.07 15.79
N LEU A 203 2.78 -5.61 15.90
CA LEU A 203 3.75 -5.66 14.81
C LEU A 203 3.99 -7.10 14.32
N THR A 204 4.16 -8.02 15.26
CA THR A 204 4.43 -9.43 14.95
C THR A 204 3.24 -10.07 14.25
N ASP A 205 2.03 -9.81 14.74
CA ASP A 205 0.80 -10.36 14.20
C ASP A 205 0.51 -9.81 12.81
N ASN A 206 0.63 -8.50 12.60
CA ASN A 206 0.44 -7.88 11.28
C ASN A 206 1.50 -8.36 10.28
N LEU A 207 2.78 -8.40 10.65
CA LEU A 207 3.81 -8.90 9.73
C LEU A 207 3.64 -10.39 9.42
N GLN A 208 3.18 -11.20 10.39
CA GLN A 208 2.91 -12.61 10.14
C GLN A 208 1.69 -12.80 9.24
N ALA A 209 0.59 -12.09 9.50
CA ALA A 209 -0.61 -12.13 8.66
C ALA A 209 -0.32 -11.69 7.22
N ALA A 210 0.53 -10.67 7.04
CA ALA A 210 1.00 -10.26 5.72
C ALA A 210 1.79 -11.38 5.00
N VAL A 211 2.59 -12.18 5.72
CA VAL A 211 3.30 -13.32 5.14
C VAL A 211 2.36 -14.48 4.80
N ASP A 212 1.36 -14.73 5.64
CA ASP A 212 0.42 -15.84 5.46
C ASP A 212 -0.51 -15.60 4.27
N ASP A 213 -0.89 -14.34 4.01
CA ASP A 213 -1.82 -13.96 2.94
C ASP A 213 -1.13 -13.57 1.61
N THR A 214 0.19 -13.41 1.58
CA THR A 214 0.88 -12.93 0.37
C THR A 214 1.18 -14.05 -0.64
N ALA A 215 1.03 -13.73 -1.93
CA ALA A 215 1.53 -14.55 -3.02
C ALA A 215 3.03 -14.29 -3.33
N SER A 216 3.68 -13.34 -2.66
CA SER A 216 5.06 -12.93 -2.91
C SER A 216 6.08 -13.82 -2.19
N LEU A 217 6.81 -14.65 -2.94
CA LEU A 217 7.88 -15.51 -2.39
C LEU A 217 9.08 -14.73 -1.81
N THR A 218 9.30 -13.49 -2.26
CA THR A 218 10.40 -12.65 -1.75
C THR A 218 10.06 -11.97 -0.44
N LEU A 219 8.78 -11.61 -0.26
CA LEU A 219 8.28 -11.00 0.97
C LEU A 219 8.44 -11.96 2.14
N SER A 220 8.01 -13.22 1.98
CA SER A 220 8.07 -14.22 3.05
C SER A 220 9.51 -14.46 3.55
N GLY A 221 10.49 -14.65 2.65
CA GLY A 221 11.87 -14.94 3.05
C GLY A 221 12.54 -13.79 3.82
N ASN A 222 12.43 -12.56 3.32
CA ASN A 222 13.07 -11.40 3.94
C ASN A 222 12.38 -11.00 5.25
N LEU A 223 11.05 -11.05 5.28
CA LEU A 223 10.28 -10.62 6.43
C LEU A 223 10.41 -11.59 7.60
N VAL A 224 10.43 -12.92 7.34
CA VAL A 224 10.65 -13.94 8.37
C VAL A 224 12.03 -13.78 9.03
N SER A 225 13.10 -13.59 8.25
CA SER A 225 14.44 -13.40 8.82
C SER A 225 14.56 -12.11 9.63
N GLY A 226 13.92 -11.03 9.17
CA GLY A 226 13.83 -9.78 9.92
C GLY A 226 13.05 -9.94 11.23
N LEU A 227 11.92 -10.64 11.19
CA LEU A 227 11.05 -10.88 12.33
C LEU A 227 11.74 -11.75 13.40
N ASP A 228 12.49 -12.77 13.00
CA ASP A 228 13.27 -13.60 13.93
C ASP A 228 14.37 -12.82 14.63
N SER A 229 15.02 -11.89 13.93
CA SER A 229 16.04 -11.01 14.52
C SER A 229 15.41 -10.00 15.49
N PHE A 230 14.26 -9.45 15.11
CA PHE A 230 13.46 -8.58 15.97
C PHE A 230 12.98 -9.29 17.24
N ARG A 231 12.33 -10.46 17.12
CA ARG A 231 11.84 -11.27 18.26
C ARG A 231 12.96 -11.59 19.27
N ARG A 232 14.16 -11.96 18.79
CA ARG A 232 15.34 -12.17 19.65
C ARG A 232 15.79 -10.91 20.36
N GLY A 233 15.74 -9.77 19.67
CA GLY A 233 16.00 -8.46 20.26
C GLY A 233 15.01 -8.11 21.38
N VAL A 234 13.72 -8.36 21.16
CA VAL A 234 12.66 -8.13 22.16
C VAL A 234 12.89 -9.03 23.36
N GLU A 235 13.15 -10.33 23.16
CA GLU A 235 13.42 -11.26 24.25
C GLU A 235 14.60 -10.78 25.12
N SER A 236 15.67 -10.30 24.49
CA SER A 236 16.83 -9.72 25.17
C SER A 236 16.44 -8.46 25.98
N LEU A 237 15.62 -7.59 25.38
CA LEU A 237 15.13 -6.37 26.00
C LEU A 237 14.24 -6.66 27.22
N THR A 238 13.29 -7.59 27.09
CA THR A 238 12.37 -8.01 28.16
C THR A 238 13.13 -8.67 29.32
N ARG A 239 14.16 -9.49 29.03
CA ARG A 239 15.07 -10.00 30.07
C ARG A 239 15.79 -8.88 30.80
N GLY A 240 16.30 -7.88 30.07
CA GLY A 240 16.95 -6.72 30.65
C GLY A 240 16.01 -5.87 31.50
N ALA A 241 14.74 -5.74 31.10
CA ALA A 241 13.72 -4.98 31.83
C ALA A 241 13.46 -5.55 33.23
N ASN A 242 13.61 -6.87 33.40
CA ASN A 242 13.48 -7.56 34.69
C ASN A 242 12.19 -7.15 35.42
N ALA A 243 11.04 -7.34 34.77
CA ALA A 243 9.74 -6.91 35.29
C ALA A 243 9.50 -7.47 36.70
N GLY A 244 9.41 -6.58 37.70
CA GLY A 244 9.28 -6.92 39.12
C GLY A 244 10.59 -6.80 39.94
N GLY A 245 11.71 -6.51 39.28
CA GLY A 245 13.01 -6.21 39.92
C GLY A 245 13.62 -4.90 39.44
N THR A 246 14.90 -4.70 39.74
CA THR A 246 15.65 -3.53 39.22
C THR A 246 16.03 -3.78 37.75
N PRO A 247 15.77 -2.82 36.84
CA PRO A 247 16.14 -2.95 35.43
C PRO A 247 17.66 -3.06 35.24
N GLN A 248 18.08 -3.93 34.32
CA GLN A 248 19.49 -4.07 33.94
C GLN A 248 19.81 -3.13 32.77
N ALA A 249 20.05 -1.86 33.10
CA ALA A 249 20.17 -0.78 32.12
C ALA A 249 21.22 -1.03 31.01
N ALA A 250 22.34 -1.70 31.32
CA ALA A 250 23.36 -2.06 30.34
C ALA A 250 22.89 -3.14 29.34
N THR A 251 22.18 -4.17 29.84
CA THR A 251 21.56 -5.21 29.02
C THR A 251 20.49 -4.61 28.10
N MET A 252 19.67 -3.71 28.65
CA MET A 252 18.62 -3.01 27.88
C MET A 252 19.20 -2.12 26.79
N ALA A 253 20.23 -1.32 27.09
CA ALA A 253 20.87 -0.47 26.09
C ALA A 253 21.45 -1.29 24.91
N THR A 254 22.05 -2.46 25.21
CA THR A 254 22.56 -3.37 24.17
C THR A 254 21.41 -3.94 23.33
N ALA A 255 20.35 -4.41 23.98
CA ALA A 255 19.17 -4.95 23.30
C ALA A 255 18.46 -3.89 22.44
N GLN A 256 18.34 -2.66 22.94
CA GLN A 256 17.77 -1.52 22.23
C GLN A 256 18.53 -1.23 20.93
N SER A 257 19.87 -1.21 20.96
CA SER A 257 20.67 -1.00 19.75
C SER A 257 20.45 -2.10 18.70
N GLN A 258 20.42 -3.37 19.12
CA GLN A 258 20.14 -4.51 18.22
C GLN A 258 18.72 -4.44 17.65
N LEU A 259 17.75 -4.02 18.46
CA LEU A 259 16.37 -3.82 18.04
C LEU A 259 16.22 -2.68 17.04
N GLN A 260 16.90 -1.55 17.26
CA GLN A 260 16.86 -0.41 16.33
C GLN A 260 17.37 -0.82 14.94
N VAL A 261 18.45 -1.60 14.86
CA VAL A 261 18.95 -2.16 13.59
C VAL A 261 17.90 -3.07 12.95
N SER A 262 17.30 -3.96 13.74
CA SER A 262 16.29 -4.91 13.23
C SER A 262 15.02 -4.20 12.75
N LEU A 263 14.55 -3.19 13.49
CA LEU A 263 13.40 -2.35 13.14
C LEU A 263 13.66 -1.50 11.90
N SER A 264 14.86 -0.94 11.76
CA SER A 264 15.25 -0.22 10.54
C SER A 264 15.27 -1.15 9.32
N ASN A 265 15.74 -2.38 9.48
CA ASN A 265 15.72 -3.37 8.40
C ASN A 265 14.29 -3.77 8.04
N LEU A 266 13.43 -4.04 9.04
CA LEU A 266 12.01 -4.35 8.83
C LEU A 266 11.28 -3.20 8.13
N SER A 267 11.46 -1.97 8.60
CA SER A 267 10.89 -0.77 7.95
C SER A 267 11.30 -0.65 6.48
N GLY A 268 12.58 -0.90 6.17
CA GLY A 268 13.07 -0.90 4.79
C GLY A 268 12.51 -2.04 3.94
N ILE A 269 12.30 -3.23 4.51
CA ILE A 269 11.67 -4.37 3.84
C ILE A 269 10.19 -4.07 3.57
N THR A 270 9.42 -3.73 4.61
CA THR A 270 7.99 -3.40 4.53
C THR A 270 7.73 -2.29 3.52
N THR A 271 8.50 -1.20 3.56
CA THR A 271 8.37 -0.08 2.60
C THR A 271 8.59 -0.52 1.16
N ARG A 272 9.62 -1.32 0.89
CA ARG A 272 9.94 -1.79 -0.47
C ARG A 272 8.86 -2.74 -1.00
N GLU A 273 8.44 -3.69 -0.18
CA GLU A 273 7.42 -4.67 -0.58
C GLU A 273 6.08 -3.97 -0.83
N MET A 274 5.70 -3.04 0.05
CA MET A 274 4.52 -2.22 -0.14
C MET A 274 4.57 -1.38 -1.43
N THR A 275 5.71 -0.74 -1.71
CA THR A 275 5.90 -0.02 -2.98
C THR A 275 5.74 -0.97 -4.18
N GLY A 276 6.33 -2.17 -4.11
CA GLY A 276 6.23 -3.16 -5.17
C GLY A 276 4.82 -3.71 -5.39
N LEU A 277 4.01 -3.88 -4.33
CA LEU A 277 2.61 -4.27 -4.44
C LEU A 277 1.77 -3.15 -5.08
N LEU A 278 1.97 -1.90 -4.66
CA LEU A 278 1.29 -0.75 -5.24
C LEU A 278 1.66 -0.51 -6.70
N ASP A 279 2.94 -0.71 -7.08
CA ASP A 279 3.40 -0.63 -8.47
C ASP A 279 2.71 -1.70 -9.34
N LYS A 280 2.69 -2.97 -8.88
CA LYS A 280 2.00 -4.07 -9.60
C LYS A 280 0.50 -3.79 -9.77
N ARG A 281 -0.15 -3.20 -8.76
CA ARG A 281 -1.55 -2.80 -8.84
C ARG A 281 -1.75 -1.71 -9.90
N LEU A 282 -0.92 -0.66 -9.90
CA LEU A 282 -0.97 0.39 -10.93
C LEU A 282 -0.76 -0.15 -12.34
N ASP A 283 0.18 -1.07 -12.52
CA ASP A 283 0.44 -1.72 -13.82
C ASP A 283 -0.79 -2.52 -14.28
N THR A 284 -1.40 -3.28 -13.36
CA THR A 284 -2.62 -4.05 -13.63
C THR A 284 -3.79 -3.14 -14.02
N LEU A 285 -4.00 -2.03 -13.32
CA LEU A 285 -5.05 -1.05 -13.62
C LEU A 285 -4.80 -0.36 -14.98
N THR A 286 -3.53 -0.09 -15.29
CA THR A 286 -3.13 0.48 -16.58
C THR A 286 -3.41 -0.48 -17.74
N PHE A 287 -3.07 -1.76 -17.56
CA PHE A 287 -3.38 -2.80 -18.54
C PHE A 287 -4.88 -2.98 -18.75
N ARG A 288 -5.67 -3.06 -17.67
CA ARG A 288 -7.15 -3.14 -17.75
C ARG A 288 -7.77 -1.94 -18.44
N SER A 289 -7.23 -0.74 -18.21
CA SER A 289 -7.68 0.48 -18.89
C SER A 289 -7.43 0.40 -20.41
N ALA A 290 -6.27 -0.09 -20.83
CA ALA A 290 -5.92 -0.25 -22.23
C ALA A 290 -6.79 -1.32 -22.93
N GLU A 291 -7.05 -2.43 -22.25
CA GLU A 291 -7.95 -3.49 -22.75
C GLU A 291 -9.37 -2.96 -22.93
N ALA A 292 -9.90 -2.24 -21.93
CA ALA A 292 -11.22 -1.61 -21.99
C ALA A 292 -11.34 -0.61 -23.16
N ILE A 293 -10.34 0.26 -23.35
CA ILE A 293 -10.31 1.21 -24.48
C ILE A 293 -10.30 0.46 -25.81
N THR A 294 -9.50 -0.60 -25.92
CA THR A 294 -9.40 -1.41 -27.14
C THR A 294 -10.72 -2.10 -27.45
N ALA A 295 -11.37 -2.70 -26.45
CA ALA A 295 -12.68 -3.33 -26.59
C ALA A 295 -13.76 -2.31 -27.01
N ALA A 296 -13.76 -1.12 -26.40
CA ALA A 296 -14.67 -0.04 -26.76
C ALA A 296 -14.46 0.43 -28.21
N ALA A 297 -13.20 0.61 -28.63
CA ALA A 297 -12.87 0.99 -30.00
C ALA A 297 -13.34 -0.07 -31.01
N VAL A 298 -13.11 -1.36 -30.73
CA VAL A 298 -13.60 -2.47 -31.58
C VAL A 298 -15.12 -2.47 -31.65
N ALA A 299 -15.82 -2.29 -30.53
CA ALA A 299 -17.27 -2.22 -30.50
C ALA A 299 -17.81 -1.06 -31.36
N VAL A 300 -17.21 0.13 -31.27
CA VAL A 300 -17.57 1.28 -32.10
C VAL A 300 -17.34 0.99 -33.59
N VAL A 301 -16.20 0.39 -33.95
CA VAL A 301 -15.89 0.00 -35.34
C VAL A 301 -16.90 -1.01 -35.88
N LEU A 302 -17.28 -2.03 -35.09
CA LEU A 302 -18.28 -3.02 -35.49
C LEU A 302 -19.66 -2.39 -35.71
N VAL A 303 -20.06 -1.44 -34.86
CA VAL A 303 -21.33 -0.71 -35.00
C VAL A 303 -21.31 0.16 -36.26
N LEU A 304 -20.22 0.88 -36.53
CA LEU A 304 -20.06 1.66 -37.76
C LEU A 304 -20.07 0.78 -39.00
N ALA A 305 -19.37 -0.36 -38.99
CA ALA A 305 -19.37 -1.32 -40.09
C ALA A 305 -20.79 -1.87 -40.36
N ALA A 306 -21.54 -2.22 -39.32
CA ALA A 306 -22.92 -2.70 -39.44
C ALA A 306 -23.87 -1.61 -40.01
N LEU A 307 -23.64 -0.34 -39.67
CA LEU A 307 -24.39 0.80 -40.24
C LEU A 307 -24.05 1.02 -41.71
N LEU A 308 -22.77 0.94 -42.10
CA LEU A 308 -22.31 1.08 -43.48
C LEU A 308 -22.80 -0.06 -44.39
N LEU A 309 -22.78 -1.30 -43.90
CA LEU A 309 -23.28 -2.48 -44.65
C LEU A 309 -24.80 -2.46 -44.85
N ARG A 310 -25.55 -1.67 -44.06
CA ARG A 310 -27.00 -1.47 -44.20
C ARG A 310 -27.39 -0.38 -45.19
N VAL A 311 -26.45 0.30 -45.83
CA VAL A 311 -26.77 1.22 -46.92
C VAL A 311 -27.42 0.41 -48.04
N PRO A 312 -28.72 0.59 -48.34
CA PRO A 312 -29.35 -0.12 -49.43
C PRO A 312 -28.62 0.31 -50.69
N THR A 313 -27.89 -0.61 -51.32
CA THR A 313 -27.48 -0.43 -52.70
C THR A 313 -28.75 -0.15 -53.47
N ARG A 314 -28.96 1.12 -53.83
CA ARG A 314 -30.02 1.52 -54.76
C ARG A 314 -29.75 0.73 -56.02
N ARG A 315 -30.36 -0.46 -56.14
CA ARG A 315 -30.54 -1.14 -57.43
C ARG A 315 -31.16 -0.07 -58.31
N ARG A 316 -30.38 0.45 -59.27
CA ARG A 316 -30.85 1.31 -60.34
C ARG A 316 -32.12 0.67 -60.92
N PRO A 317 -33.30 1.29 -60.76
CA PRO A 317 -34.46 0.92 -61.55
C PRO A 317 -34.39 1.73 -62.85
N GLY A 318 -34.18 1.05 -63.97
CA GLY A 318 -34.22 1.62 -65.33
C GLY A 318 -33.38 0.75 -66.27
N ALA A 319 -33.93 0.03 -67.25
CA ALA A 319 -35.11 0.33 -68.07
C ALA A 319 -35.90 -0.92 -68.48
N THR A 320 -37.22 -0.88 -68.30
CA THR A 320 -38.26 -1.42 -69.19
C THR A 320 -38.10 -0.70 -70.56
N GLU A 321 -38.24 -1.24 -71.77
CA GLU A 321 -39.30 -2.07 -72.35
C GLU A 321 -38.97 -2.30 -73.84
N ALA A 322 -39.04 -3.53 -74.36
CA ALA A 322 -39.41 -3.80 -75.77
C ALA A 322 -39.83 -5.27 -75.95
N ARG A 323 -41.14 -5.41 -76.19
CA ARG A 323 -41.94 -6.62 -76.36
C ARG A 323 -41.87 -7.11 -77.82
N ARG A 324 -41.63 -8.40 -78.06
CA ARG A 324 -42.15 -9.14 -79.24
C ARG A 324 -42.43 -10.62 -78.90
N PRO A 325 -43.64 -11.14 -79.19
CA PRO A 325 -44.01 -12.56 -79.07
C PRO A 325 -44.05 -13.28 -80.43
N ALA A 326 -43.81 -14.61 -80.41
CA ALA A 326 -44.32 -15.71 -81.26
C ALA A 326 -43.22 -16.80 -81.42
N GLU A 327 -43.28 -17.94 -80.70
CA GLU A 327 -44.03 -19.18 -81.02
C GLU A 327 -43.26 -20.09 -82.03
N ALA A 328 -42.41 -21.03 -81.56
CA ALA A 328 -42.66 -22.48 -81.29
C ALA A 328 -42.32 -23.40 -82.50
N PRO A 329 -42.22 -24.75 -82.39
CA PRO A 329 -41.54 -25.62 -81.42
C PRO A 329 -40.71 -26.75 -82.11
N ARG A 330 -39.97 -27.55 -81.32
CA ARG A 330 -39.58 -28.99 -81.48
C ARG A 330 -38.25 -29.24 -80.76
N ASP A 331 -37.92 -30.40 -80.21
CA ASP A 331 -38.61 -31.56 -79.63
C ASP A 331 -37.47 -32.49 -79.18
N MET A 332 -37.67 -33.23 -78.07
CA MET A 332 -36.96 -34.47 -77.68
C MET A 332 -35.42 -34.41 -77.45
N THR A 333 -34.79 -35.07 -76.47
CA THR A 333 -35.10 -36.29 -75.70
C THR A 333 -34.03 -36.47 -74.62
N ALA A 334 -34.40 -37.14 -73.51
CA ALA A 334 -33.60 -38.04 -72.65
C ALA A 334 -32.29 -37.48 -72.01
N GLU A 335 -31.90 -37.81 -70.78
CA GLU A 335 -31.83 -39.15 -70.20
C GLU A 335 -31.60 -39.06 -68.69
N GLN A 336 -32.21 -40.03 -68.01
CA GLN A 336 -32.05 -40.54 -66.65
C GLN A 336 -30.66 -40.40 -66.00
N ALA A 337 -30.63 -40.20 -64.67
CA ALA A 337 -30.10 -41.21 -63.74
C ALA A 337 -30.31 -40.81 -62.26
N SER A 338 -31.01 -41.69 -61.56
CA SER A 338 -31.15 -41.78 -60.11
C SER A 338 -29.93 -42.46 -59.46
N ALA A 339 -29.61 -42.11 -58.22
CA ALA A 339 -29.07 -42.97 -57.14
C ALA A 339 -28.78 -42.05 -55.93
N GLU A 340 -29.46 -42.10 -54.78
CA GLU A 340 -29.74 -43.19 -53.82
C GLU A 340 -28.51 -43.71 -53.05
N ALA A 341 -28.69 -43.79 -51.72
CA ALA A 341 -27.87 -44.45 -50.68
C ALA A 341 -26.56 -43.75 -50.25
N ALA A 342 -26.15 -43.69 -48.97
CA ALA A 342 -26.68 -44.08 -47.66
C ALA A 342 -25.70 -43.54 -46.58
N PRO A 343 -26.07 -43.51 -45.28
CA PRO A 343 -25.24 -43.01 -44.19
C PRO A 343 -24.44 -44.13 -43.52
N ASN A 344 -23.22 -43.87 -43.01
CA ASN A 344 -22.72 -44.58 -41.81
C ASN A 344 -21.39 -44.07 -41.21
N ARG A 345 -21.31 -44.30 -39.88
CA ARG A 345 -20.12 -44.72 -39.09
C ARG A 345 -19.17 -43.60 -38.59
N ARG A 346 -19.26 -43.19 -37.31
CA ARG A 346 -18.77 -43.79 -36.04
C ARG A 346 -17.30 -43.48 -35.71
N GLU A 347 -17.13 -43.15 -34.43
CA GLU A 347 -16.01 -43.48 -33.53
C GLU A 347 -14.87 -42.46 -33.27
N ARG A 348 -14.84 -42.04 -31.99
CA ARG A 348 -13.72 -42.10 -31.02
C ARG A 348 -12.59 -41.07 -31.06
N SER A 349 -12.55 -40.24 -30.01
CA SER A 349 -11.49 -40.19 -28.96
C SER A 349 -11.86 -39.08 -27.97
N SER A 350 -12.19 -39.28 -26.69
CA SER A 350 -11.47 -39.80 -25.52
C SER A 350 -10.21 -39.02 -25.09
N ALA A 351 -10.32 -38.49 -23.86
CA ALA A 351 -9.30 -38.21 -22.85
C ALA A 351 -8.51 -36.89 -22.91
N LEU A 352 -8.65 -36.08 -21.85
CA LEU A 352 -7.57 -35.87 -20.89
C LEU A 352 -8.16 -35.43 -19.53
N ARG A 353 -7.69 -36.14 -18.49
CA ARG A 353 -7.73 -35.76 -17.08
C ARG A 353 -6.52 -34.91 -16.79
#